data_AF-A0A962BAX7-F1
#
_entry.id   AF-A0A962BAX7-F1
#
_cell.length_a   1.000
_cell.length_b   1.000
_cell.length_c   1.000
_cell.angle_alpha   90.00
_cell.angle_beta   90.00
_cell.angle_gamma   90.00
#
_symmetry.space_group_name_H-M   'P 1'
#
loop_
_entity.id
_entity.type
_entity.pdbx_description
1 polymer ?
#
loop_
_entity_poly.entity_id
_entity_poly.type
_entity_poly.pdbx_seq_one_letter_code
_entity_poly.pdbx_strand_id
1 'polypeptide(L)'
;MNARALRPASPAGVLDALAYPLRGAALAALLGLTFLHLPAAVLPLFAPLVHLLLWLAVYKYGLEILARSSQGDARPPEILGAVDDSVHRRHVAVQLLILIALSAIIVLAPGWLTLAVPAFAIVLPGLILALTVSQNLIAALNPANWWVVASKLGIGYVALALGWAGLFLLTLSGAVWTGMLPKLLALVVFYLVTQYATFALFRWMGTFLAAHADALGLDREPHQKPVLARQRDAAIRSIEVREALTIKDPTERARALREAIEHGSDDSAHEPYREALRAAGAHEQLRTHGRLRTAQLVMLGRGRDALAMLNEAIEEDPSFTLSNGDEVEALIAQAGPLAQWRLACRVAANYRRAHPKRRDGWKLACTIATLHADQLREPEVARDILDKALGDCTDEALSAELKRMQQRLDSGLPLRTLMPPQDGTG
;
A
#
# COMPACT_ATOMS: atom_id res chain seq x y z
N MET A 1 -1.73 26.43 -17.02
CA MET A 1 -2.80 25.55 -17.57
C MET A 1 -2.29 24.95 -18.86
N ASN A 2 -1.73 23.73 -18.81
CA ASN A 2 -1.22 23.05 -20.00
C ASN A 2 -2.35 22.33 -20.72
N ALA A 3 -2.60 22.73 -21.97
CA ALA A 3 -3.56 22.14 -22.89
C ALA A 3 -3.11 20.75 -23.41
N ARG A 4 -2.81 19.82 -22.50
CA ARG A 4 -2.92 18.38 -22.80
C ARG A 4 -4.40 18.02 -22.67
N ALA A 5 -5.18 18.51 -23.64
CA ALA A 5 -6.59 18.18 -23.76
C ALA A 5 -6.75 16.65 -23.73
N LEU A 6 -7.69 16.21 -22.89
CA LEU A 6 -8.21 14.85 -22.74
C LEU A 6 -8.19 14.12 -24.09
N ARG A 7 -7.27 13.16 -24.26
CA ARG A 7 -7.30 12.30 -25.44
C ARG A 7 -8.59 11.48 -25.34
N PRO A 8 -9.53 11.58 -26.30
CA PRO A 8 -10.67 10.66 -26.32
C PRO A 8 -10.14 9.23 -26.33
N ALA A 9 -10.91 8.29 -25.78
CA ALA A 9 -10.60 6.86 -25.88
C ALA A 9 -10.27 6.57 -27.36
N SER A 10 -9.00 6.30 -27.66
CA SER A 10 -8.62 6.07 -29.04
C SER A 10 -9.33 4.79 -29.51
N PRO A 11 -9.83 4.73 -30.75
CA PRO A 11 -10.45 3.49 -31.27
C PRO A 11 -9.50 2.29 -31.13
N ALA A 12 -8.18 2.53 -31.16
CA ALA A 12 -7.16 1.53 -30.85
C ALA A 12 -7.26 0.93 -29.43
N GLY A 13 -7.65 1.71 -28.42
CA GLY A 13 -7.83 1.22 -27.05
C GLY A 13 -9.04 0.29 -26.89
N VAL A 14 -10.14 0.57 -27.60
CA VAL A 14 -11.33 -0.32 -27.62
C VAL A 14 -11.01 -1.63 -28.34
N LEU A 15 -10.30 -1.55 -29.47
CA LEU A 15 -9.87 -2.75 -30.21
C LEU A 15 -8.87 -3.59 -29.41
N ASP A 16 -7.93 -2.98 -28.68
CA ASP A 16 -7.05 -3.72 -27.76
C ASP A 16 -7.85 -4.42 -26.68
N ALA A 17 -8.83 -3.74 -26.09
CA ALA A 17 -9.69 -4.30 -25.07
C ALA A 17 -10.52 -5.48 -25.57
N LEU A 18 -11.04 -5.40 -26.80
CA LEU A 18 -11.74 -6.51 -27.43
C LEU A 18 -10.80 -7.66 -27.79
N ALA A 19 -9.57 -7.39 -28.23
CA ALA A 19 -8.61 -8.46 -28.54
C ALA A 19 -8.05 -9.15 -27.27
N TYR A 20 -8.11 -8.49 -26.11
CA TYR A 20 -7.47 -8.93 -24.88
C TYR A 20 -7.91 -10.32 -24.36
N PRO A 21 -9.21 -10.67 -24.31
CA PRO A 21 -9.65 -11.97 -23.81
C PRO A 21 -9.15 -13.15 -24.65
N LEU A 22 -8.69 -12.91 -25.88
CA LEU A 22 -8.13 -13.93 -26.78
C LEU A 22 -6.63 -14.16 -26.57
N ARG A 23 -5.98 -13.47 -25.62
CA ARG A 23 -4.52 -13.52 -25.42
C ARG A 23 -4.13 -14.40 -24.23
N GLY A 24 -3.19 -15.31 -24.45
CA GLY A 24 -2.45 -16.04 -23.41
C GLY A 24 -3.34 -16.63 -22.31
N ALA A 25 -3.02 -16.30 -21.05
CA ALA A 25 -3.76 -16.79 -19.88
C ALA A 25 -5.21 -16.30 -19.79
N ALA A 26 -5.58 -15.17 -20.41
CA ALA A 26 -6.96 -14.70 -20.40
C ALA A 26 -7.88 -15.60 -21.22
N LEU A 27 -7.39 -16.15 -22.33
CA LEU A 27 -8.14 -17.15 -23.10
C LEU A 27 -8.32 -18.44 -22.31
N ALA A 28 -7.27 -18.90 -21.62
CA ALA A 28 -7.35 -20.08 -20.78
C ALA A 28 -8.35 -19.89 -19.62
N ALA A 29 -8.32 -18.74 -18.94
CA ALA A 29 -9.26 -18.40 -17.88
C ALA A 29 -10.70 -18.28 -18.41
N LEU A 30 -10.90 -17.63 -19.56
CA LEU A 30 -12.20 -17.49 -20.22
C LEU A 30 -12.81 -18.87 -20.53
N LEU A 31 -12.05 -19.74 -21.19
CA LEU A 31 -12.52 -21.10 -21.51
C LEU A 31 -12.75 -21.92 -20.25
N GLY A 32 -11.80 -21.92 -19.31
CA GLY A 32 -11.90 -22.65 -18.05
C GLY A 32 -13.14 -22.27 -17.24
N LEU A 33 -13.37 -20.96 -17.04
CA LEU A 33 -14.53 -20.45 -16.31
C LEU A 33 -15.84 -20.71 -17.05
N THR A 34 -15.84 -20.65 -18.40
CA THR A 34 -17.01 -20.98 -19.22
C THR A 34 -17.39 -22.45 -19.05
N PHE A 35 -16.44 -23.38 -19.22
CA PHE A 35 -16.72 -24.82 -19.12
C PHE A 35 -17.06 -25.27 -17.70
N LEU A 36 -16.60 -24.55 -16.68
CA LEU A 36 -16.94 -24.84 -15.29
C LEU A 36 -18.43 -24.58 -14.95
N HIS A 37 -19.19 -23.94 -15.85
CA HIS A 37 -20.65 -23.86 -15.77
C HIS A 37 -21.36 -25.16 -16.19
N LEU A 38 -20.72 -26.04 -16.98
CA LEU A 38 -21.36 -27.27 -17.49
C LEU A 38 -21.80 -28.23 -16.37
N PRO A 39 -21.00 -28.51 -15.32
CA PRO A 39 -21.43 -29.36 -14.21
C PRO A 39 -22.69 -28.85 -13.50
N ALA A 40 -22.89 -27.53 -13.45
CA ALA A 40 -24.09 -26.93 -12.87
C ALA A 40 -25.36 -27.21 -13.70
N ALA A 41 -25.22 -27.60 -14.98
CA ALA A 41 -26.35 -28.06 -15.79
C ALA A 41 -26.81 -29.48 -15.43
N VAL A 42 -25.93 -30.29 -14.81
CA VAL A 42 -26.20 -31.69 -14.44
C VAL A 42 -26.66 -31.82 -12.98
N LEU A 43 -26.20 -30.95 -12.09
CA LEU A 43 -26.52 -30.95 -10.65
C LEU A 43 -27.39 -29.73 -10.28
N PRO A 44 -28.72 -29.76 -10.53
CA PRO A 44 -29.59 -28.58 -10.40
C PRO A 44 -29.70 -28.04 -8.97
N LEU A 45 -29.55 -28.89 -7.95
CA LEU A 45 -29.66 -28.48 -6.54
C LEU A 45 -28.58 -27.47 -6.13
N PHE A 46 -27.34 -27.63 -6.63
CA PHE A 46 -26.22 -26.76 -6.32
C PHE A 46 -25.94 -25.72 -7.40
N ALA A 47 -26.70 -25.76 -8.50
CA ALA A 47 -26.46 -24.91 -9.66
C ALA A 47 -26.42 -23.41 -9.32
N PRO A 48 -27.36 -22.82 -8.56
CA PRO A 48 -27.31 -21.38 -8.26
C PRO A 48 -26.06 -20.97 -7.50
N LEU A 49 -25.62 -21.79 -6.54
CA LEU A 49 -24.41 -21.55 -5.76
C LEU A 49 -23.16 -21.61 -6.66
N VAL A 50 -23.08 -22.62 -7.54
CA VAL A 50 -21.97 -22.73 -8.50
C VAL A 50 -21.94 -21.52 -9.44
N HIS A 51 -23.09 -21.12 -10.00
CA HIS A 51 -23.19 -19.94 -10.85
C HIS A 51 -22.76 -18.65 -10.13
N LEU A 52 -23.15 -18.49 -8.87
CA LEU A 52 -22.74 -17.35 -8.04
C LEU A 52 -21.23 -17.35 -7.81
N LEU A 53 -20.64 -18.49 -7.44
CA LEU A 53 -19.20 -18.62 -7.22
C LEU A 53 -18.40 -18.35 -8.51
N LEU A 54 -18.87 -18.84 -9.65
CA LEU A 54 -18.24 -18.60 -10.94
C LEU A 54 -18.38 -17.15 -11.37
N TRP A 55 -19.53 -16.53 -11.14
CA TRP A 55 -19.72 -15.10 -11.38
C TRP A 55 -18.77 -14.25 -10.53
N LEU A 56 -18.62 -14.58 -9.24
CA LEU A 56 -17.63 -13.94 -8.36
C LEU A 56 -16.19 -14.17 -8.86
N ALA A 57 -15.86 -15.36 -9.37
CA ALA A 57 -14.55 -15.66 -9.93
C ALA A 57 -14.27 -14.84 -11.20
N VAL A 58 -15.23 -14.76 -12.13
CA VAL A 58 -15.15 -13.92 -13.35
C VAL A 58 -14.94 -12.46 -12.97
N TYR A 59 -15.70 -11.96 -11.98
CA TYR A 59 -15.58 -10.58 -11.53
C TYR A 59 -14.24 -10.30 -10.85
N LYS A 60 -13.77 -11.21 -9.99
CA LYS A 60 -12.45 -11.14 -9.35
C LYS A 60 -11.33 -11.12 -10.40
N TYR A 61 -11.43 -11.96 -11.42
CA TYR A 61 -10.48 -11.94 -12.53
C TYR A 61 -10.54 -10.62 -13.31
N GLY A 62 -11.74 -10.08 -13.55
CA GLY A 62 -11.94 -8.76 -14.14
C GLY A 62 -11.27 -7.63 -13.34
N LEU A 63 -11.40 -7.63 -12.01
CA LEU A 63 -10.73 -6.65 -11.15
C LEU A 63 -9.21 -6.73 -11.25
N GLU A 64 -8.64 -7.93 -11.33
CA GLU A 64 -7.21 -8.12 -11.56
C GLU A 64 -6.78 -7.58 -12.93
N ILE A 65 -7.58 -7.81 -13.99
CA ILE A 65 -7.34 -7.19 -15.31
C ILE A 65 -7.33 -5.67 -15.19
N LEU A 66 -8.33 -5.08 -14.54
CA LEU A 66 -8.46 -3.63 -14.33
C LEU A 66 -7.26 -3.06 -13.57
N ALA A 67 -6.88 -3.70 -12.46
CA ALA A 67 -5.76 -3.26 -11.62
C ALA A 67 -4.42 -3.29 -12.38
N ARG A 68 -4.16 -4.35 -13.17
CA ARG A 68 -2.96 -4.43 -14.01
C ARG A 68 -2.98 -3.40 -15.14
N SER A 69 -4.13 -3.29 -15.79
CA SER A 69 -4.30 -2.41 -16.94
C SER A 69 -4.21 -0.93 -16.55
N SER A 70 -4.66 -0.55 -15.35
CA SER A 70 -4.56 0.84 -14.82
C SER A 70 -3.13 1.27 -14.52
N GLN A 71 -2.22 0.32 -14.34
CA GLN A 71 -0.79 0.54 -14.15
C GLN A 71 -0.01 0.45 -15.47
N GLY A 72 -0.69 0.18 -16.58
CA GLY A 72 -0.06 0.03 -17.90
C GLY A 72 0.48 -1.37 -18.21
N ASP A 73 0.23 -2.39 -17.38
CA ASP A 73 0.59 -3.78 -17.72
C ASP A 73 -0.41 -4.35 -18.72
N ALA A 74 0.10 -4.87 -19.84
CA ALA A 74 -0.69 -5.44 -20.92
C ALA A 74 -0.84 -6.97 -20.81
N ARG A 75 -0.17 -7.63 -19.85
CA ARG A 75 -0.16 -9.08 -19.74
C ARG A 75 -1.43 -9.62 -19.06
N PRO A 76 -1.98 -10.75 -19.54
CA PRO A 76 -3.10 -11.41 -18.88
C PRO A 76 -2.68 -12.02 -17.52
N PRO A 77 -3.55 -12.00 -16.50
CA PRO A 77 -3.28 -12.68 -15.24
C PRO A 77 -3.19 -14.20 -15.42
N GLU A 78 -2.12 -14.83 -14.92
CA GLU A 78 -1.92 -16.28 -15.12
C GLU A 78 -2.79 -17.15 -14.18
N ILE A 79 -3.15 -16.65 -13.00
CA ILE A 79 -3.96 -17.34 -11.99
C ILE A 79 -4.87 -16.30 -11.29
N LEU A 80 -6.03 -16.73 -10.80
CA LEU A 80 -6.89 -16.01 -9.84
C LEU A 80 -6.13 -15.72 -8.54
N GLY A 81 -5.22 -14.73 -8.57
CA GLY A 81 -4.46 -14.29 -7.42
C GLY A 81 -5.32 -13.54 -6.41
N ALA A 82 -5.05 -13.76 -5.13
CA ALA A 82 -5.64 -13.01 -4.03
C ALA A 82 -4.91 -11.67 -3.88
N VAL A 83 -5.17 -10.69 -4.73
CA VAL A 83 -4.92 -9.28 -4.38
C VAL A 83 -5.44 -9.01 -2.97
N ASP A 84 -4.78 -8.09 -2.24
CA ASP A 84 -5.17 -7.61 -0.90
C ASP A 84 -6.66 -7.86 -0.62
N ASP A 85 -6.92 -8.87 0.22
CA ASP A 85 -8.27 -9.39 0.46
C ASP A 85 -9.21 -8.26 0.89
N SER A 86 -8.70 -7.19 1.49
CA SER A 86 -9.51 -6.02 1.86
C SER A 86 -10.11 -5.29 0.65
N VAL A 87 -9.33 -5.04 -0.40
CA VAL A 87 -9.76 -4.33 -1.61
C VAL A 87 -10.71 -5.18 -2.45
N HIS A 88 -10.39 -6.47 -2.59
CA HIS A 88 -11.25 -7.42 -3.31
C HIS A 88 -12.55 -7.67 -2.57
N ARG A 89 -12.53 -7.82 -1.23
CA ARG A 89 -13.75 -7.93 -0.43
C ARG A 89 -14.64 -6.71 -0.59
N ARG A 90 -14.08 -5.49 -0.65
CA ARG A 90 -14.88 -4.27 -0.88
C ARG A 90 -15.55 -4.26 -2.25
N HIS A 91 -14.83 -4.62 -3.32
CA HIS A 91 -15.41 -4.69 -4.67
C HIS A 91 -16.45 -5.82 -4.79
N VAL A 92 -16.18 -6.98 -4.19
CA VAL A 92 -17.15 -8.10 -4.12
C VAL A 92 -18.39 -7.69 -3.32
N ALA A 93 -18.24 -6.99 -2.20
CA ALA A 93 -19.35 -6.51 -1.40
C ALA A 93 -20.24 -5.54 -2.18
N VAL A 94 -19.65 -4.60 -2.94
CA VAL A 94 -20.41 -3.72 -3.85
C VAL A 94 -21.20 -4.54 -4.86
N GLN A 95 -20.58 -5.54 -5.47
CA GLN A 95 -21.26 -6.34 -6.49
C GLN A 95 -22.38 -7.20 -5.92
N LEU A 96 -22.21 -7.75 -4.71
CA LEU A 96 -23.29 -8.44 -4.01
C LEU A 96 -24.43 -7.48 -3.66
N LEU A 97 -24.14 -6.25 -3.21
CA LEU A 97 -25.16 -5.24 -2.95
C LEU A 97 -25.95 -4.88 -4.21
N ILE A 98 -25.28 -4.73 -5.35
CA ILE A 98 -25.93 -4.45 -6.64
C ILE A 98 -26.78 -5.62 -7.09
N LEU A 99 -26.27 -6.84 -6.97
CA LEU A 99 -27.02 -8.06 -7.28
C LEU A 99 -28.28 -8.16 -6.42
N ILE A 100 -28.17 -7.89 -5.12
CA ILE A 100 -29.30 -7.87 -4.18
C ILE A 100 -30.30 -6.76 -4.57
N ALA A 101 -29.82 -5.56 -4.86
CA ALA A 101 -30.68 -4.43 -5.25
C ALA A 101 -31.45 -4.72 -6.54
N LEU A 102 -30.77 -5.23 -7.58
CA LEU A 102 -31.41 -5.62 -8.83
C LEU A 102 -32.40 -6.77 -8.63
N SER A 103 -32.06 -7.77 -7.82
CA SER A 103 -32.96 -8.88 -7.49
C SER A 103 -34.20 -8.40 -6.74
N ALA A 104 -34.04 -7.48 -5.79
CA ALA A 104 -35.14 -6.86 -5.06
C ALA A 104 -36.07 -6.06 -5.99
N ILE A 105 -35.52 -5.31 -6.96
CA ILE A 105 -36.31 -4.58 -7.95
C ILE A 105 -37.11 -5.56 -8.82
N ILE A 106 -36.50 -6.67 -9.27
CA ILE A 106 -37.18 -7.69 -10.08
C ILE A 106 -38.38 -8.29 -9.33
N VAL A 107 -38.25 -8.55 -8.02
CA VAL A 107 -39.31 -9.19 -7.22
C VAL A 107 -40.36 -8.19 -6.73
N LEU A 108 -39.94 -7.03 -6.21
CA LEU A 108 -40.82 -6.10 -5.50
C LEU A 108 -41.37 -4.99 -6.41
N ALA A 109 -40.68 -4.67 -7.49
CA ALA A 109 -40.97 -3.49 -8.31
C ALA A 109 -40.57 -3.69 -9.80
N PRO A 110 -41.04 -4.75 -10.48
CA PRO A 110 -40.55 -5.11 -11.82
C PRO A 110 -40.78 -4.00 -12.87
N GLY A 111 -41.80 -3.15 -12.69
CA GLY A 111 -42.04 -1.99 -13.55
C GLY A 111 -40.92 -0.94 -13.53
N TRP A 112 -40.08 -0.94 -12.49
CA TRP A 112 -38.91 -0.05 -12.38
C TRP A 112 -37.66 -0.61 -13.06
N LEU A 113 -37.68 -1.84 -13.55
CA LEU A 113 -36.51 -2.49 -14.16
C LEU A 113 -36.00 -1.73 -15.40
N THR A 114 -36.92 -1.16 -16.18
CA THR A 114 -36.61 -0.36 -17.39
C THR A 114 -35.84 0.92 -17.07
N LEU A 115 -36.01 1.48 -15.86
CA LEU A 115 -35.26 2.64 -15.37
C LEU A 115 -34.01 2.22 -14.59
N ALA A 116 -34.08 1.10 -13.86
CA ALA A 116 -32.98 0.61 -13.05
C ALA A 116 -31.77 0.19 -13.90
N VAL A 117 -31.97 -0.58 -14.97
CA VAL A 117 -30.87 -1.06 -15.83
C VAL A 117 -30.01 0.08 -16.40
N PRO A 118 -30.56 1.12 -17.05
CA PRO A 118 -29.74 2.24 -17.52
C PRO A 118 -29.13 3.04 -16.38
N ALA A 119 -29.81 3.19 -15.23
CA ALA A 119 -29.24 3.85 -14.06
C ALA A 119 -27.99 3.10 -13.54
N PHE A 120 -28.07 1.77 -13.39
CA PHE A 120 -26.93 0.95 -12.98
C PHE A 120 -25.82 0.96 -14.03
N ALA A 121 -26.14 0.98 -15.33
CA ALA A 121 -25.14 1.07 -16.40
C ALA A 121 -24.33 2.36 -16.31
N ILE A 122 -24.96 3.46 -15.91
CA ILE A 122 -24.31 4.76 -15.69
C ILE A 122 -23.52 4.74 -14.37
N VAL A 123 -24.05 4.15 -13.30
CA VAL A 123 -23.45 4.21 -11.96
C VAL A 123 -22.27 3.27 -11.79
N LEU A 124 -22.35 2.04 -12.31
CA LEU A 124 -21.35 0.99 -12.13
C LEU A 124 -19.91 1.37 -12.50
N PRO A 125 -19.63 1.96 -13.68
CA PRO A 125 -18.26 2.33 -14.01
C PRO A 125 -17.71 3.37 -13.02
N GLY A 126 -18.52 4.36 -12.63
CA GLY A 126 -18.13 5.37 -11.64
C GLY A 126 -17.87 4.77 -10.26
N LEU A 127 -18.71 3.83 -9.82
CA LEU A 127 -18.57 3.14 -8.55
C LEU A 127 -17.30 2.28 -8.49
N ILE A 128 -17.03 1.50 -9.54
CA ILE A 128 -15.84 0.65 -9.64
C ILE A 128 -14.57 1.52 -9.70
N LEU A 129 -14.56 2.58 -10.51
CA LEU A 129 -13.42 3.48 -10.63
C LEU A 129 -13.19 4.27 -9.34
N ALA A 130 -14.24 4.80 -8.71
CA ALA A 130 -14.15 5.51 -7.44
C ALA A 130 -13.63 4.59 -6.33
N LEU A 131 -14.06 3.32 -6.30
CA LEU A 131 -13.56 2.34 -5.35
C LEU A 131 -12.10 1.96 -5.62
N THR A 132 -11.71 1.87 -6.89
CA THR A 132 -10.32 1.59 -7.29
C THR A 132 -9.39 2.75 -6.89
N VAL A 133 -9.84 3.99 -7.03
CA VAL A 133 -9.07 5.21 -6.71
C VAL A 133 -9.02 5.46 -5.20
N SER A 134 -10.17 5.43 -4.52
CA SER A 134 -10.26 5.80 -3.10
C SER A 134 -9.91 4.66 -2.14
N GLN A 135 -9.91 3.42 -2.64
CA GLN A 135 -9.79 2.19 -1.84
C GLN A 135 -10.78 2.13 -0.66
N ASN A 136 -11.83 2.96 -0.64
CA ASN A 136 -12.74 3.13 0.49
C ASN A 136 -14.18 2.88 0.03
N LEU A 137 -14.82 1.88 0.63
CA LEU A 137 -16.19 1.46 0.27
C LEU A 137 -17.24 2.53 0.54
N ILE A 138 -17.15 3.23 1.68
CA ILE A 138 -18.12 4.25 2.08
C ILE A 138 -17.98 5.46 1.16
N ALA A 139 -16.73 5.86 0.87
CA ALA A 139 -16.46 6.91 -0.10
C ALA A 139 -16.94 6.50 -1.51
N ALA A 140 -16.74 5.24 -1.92
CA ALA A 140 -17.18 4.77 -3.22
C ALA A 140 -18.70 4.75 -3.37
N LEU A 141 -19.48 4.54 -2.30
CA LEU A 141 -20.95 4.58 -2.36
C LEU A 141 -21.53 6.00 -2.39
N ASN A 142 -20.70 7.05 -2.18
CA ASN A 142 -21.15 8.43 -2.23
C ASN A 142 -21.34 8.88 -3.70
N PRO A 143 -22.56 9.26 -4.13
CA PRO A 143 -22.83 9.68 -5.51
C PRO A 143 -22.05 10.93 -5.94
N ALA A 144 -21.62 11.78 -5.00
CA ALA A 144 -20.74 12.91 -5.30
C ALA A 144 -19.41 12.47 -5.92
N ASN A 145 -18.86 11.33 -5.46
CA ASN A 145 -17.60 10.81 -5.98
C ASN A 145 -17.76 10.25 -7.40
N TRP A 146 -18.92 9.68 -7.74
CA TRP A 146 -19.22 9.27 -9.12
C TRP A 146 -19.27 10.47 -10.05
N TRP A 147 -19.85 11.59 -9.60
CA TRP A 147 -19.90 12.82 -10.37
C TRP A 147 -18.51 13.43 -10.58
N VAL A 148 -17.65 13.41 -9.56
CA VAL A 148 -16.25 13.85 -9.69
C VAL A 148 -15.49 12.98 -10.70
N VAL A 149 -15.67 11.66 -10.64
CA VAL A 149 -15.06 10.72 -11.61
C VAL A 149 -15.60 10.98 -13.02
N ALA A 150 -16.91 11.09 -13.19
CA ALA A 150 -17.55 11.35 -14.48
C ALA A 150 -17.13 12.70 -15.08
N SER A 151 -17.04 13.77 -14.27
CA SER A 151 -16.64 15.10 -14.74
C SER A 151 -15.17 15.15 -15.17
N LYS A 152 -14.28 14.41 -14.49
CA LYS A 152 -12.87 14.27 -14.88
C LYS A 152 -12.68 13.44 -16.15
N LEU A 153 -13.53 12.44 -16.38
CA LEU A 153 -13.44 11.52 -17.53
C LEU A 153 -14.21 12.02 -18.76
N GLY A 154 -15.16 12.95 -18.59
CA GLY A 154 -15.92 13.56 -19.66
C GLY A 154 -16.66 12.54 -20.55
N ILE A 155 -16.57 12.71 -21.87
CA ILE A 155 -17.27 11.84 -22.84
C ILE A 155 -16.83 10.37 -22.76
N GLY A 156 -15.62 10.08 -22.30
CA GLY A 156 -15.17 8.70 -22.14
C GLY A 156 -15.93 7.94 -21.06
N TYR A 157 -16.50 8.64 -20.06
CA TYR A 157 -17.42 8.03 -19.10
C TYR A 157 -18.70 7.51 -19.76
N VAL A 158 -19.25 8.26 -20.72
CA VAL A 158 -20.45 7.86 -21.48
C VAL A 158 -20.16 6.58 -22.26
N ALA A 159 -18.97 6.48 -22.85
CA ALA A 159 -18.54 5.28 -23.58
C ALA A 159 -18.48 4.05 -22.66
N LEU A 160 -17.94 4.20 -21.44
CA LEU A 160 -17.94 3.14 -20.43
C LEU A 160 -19.37 2.76 -19.99
N ALA A 161 -20.24 3.75 -19.78
CA ALA A 161 -21.64 3.52 -19.42
C ALA A 161 -22.41 2.76 -20.51
N LEU A 162 -22.17 3.08 -21.78
CA LEU A 162 -22.72 2.34 -22.92
C LEU A 162 -22.19 0.91 -22.98
N GLY A 163 -20.90 0.69 -22.66
CA GLY A 163 -20.32 -0.64 -22.54
C GLY A 163 -21.01 -1.49 -21.46
N TRP A 164 -21.26 -0.92 -20.28
CA TRP A 164 -22.01 -1.57 -19.21
C TRP A 164 -23.48 -1.82 -19.59
N ALA A 165 -24.13 -0.88 -20.28
CA ALA A 165 -25.48 -1.07 -20.80
C ALA A 165 -25.54 -2.25 -21.79
N GLY A 166 -24.56 -2.34 -22.71
CA GLY A 166 -24.42 -3.46 -23.63
C GLY A 166 -24.23 -4.80 -22.90
N LEU A 167 -23.40 -4.84 -21.85
CA LEU A 167 -23.21 -6.04 -21.02
C LEU A 167 -24.50 -6.46 -20.31
N PHE A 168 -25.29 -5.51 -19.80
CA PHE A 168 -26.59 -5.82 -19.21
C PHE A 168 -27.59 -6.35 -20.23
N LEU A 169 -27.71 -5.71 -21.39
CA LEU A 169 -28.58 -6.19 -22.47
C LEU A 169 -28.18 -7.60 -22.91
N LEU A 170 -26.89 -7.87 -23.04
CA LEU A 170 -26.37 -9.20 -23.34
C LEU A 170 -26.75 -10.21 -22.25
N THR A 171 -26.64 -9.85 -20.97
CA THR A 171 -27.04 -10.71 -19.85
C THR A 171 -28.55 -11.01 -19.86
N LEU A 172 -29.37 -9.98 -20.13
CA LEU A 172 -30.83 -10.11 -20.23
C LEU A 172 -31.27 -10.91 -21.46
N SER A 173 -30.46 -10.95 -22.52
CA SER A 173 -30.74 -11.72 -23.74
C SER A 173 -30.67 -13.24 -23.57
N GLY A 174 -30.28 -13.75 -22.38
CA GLY A 174 -30.13 -15.18 -22.08
C GLY A 174 -31.24 -16.09 -22.62
N ALA A 175 -32.50 -15.67 -22.48
CA ALA A 175 -33.67 -16.43 -22.96
C ALA A 175 -33.73 -16.56 -24.49
N VAL A 176 -33.21 -15.59 -25.24
CA VAL A 176 -33.15 -15.61 -26.71
C VAL A 176 -32.21 -16.73 -27.18
N TRP A 177 -31.04 -16.87 -26.53
CA TRP A 177 -30.06 -17.92 -26.87
C TRP A 177 -30.65 -19.32 -26.72
N THR A 178 -31.44 -19.55 -25.67
CA THR A 178 -32.10 -20.84 -25.43
C THR A 178 -33.21 -21.15 -26.43
N GLY A 179 -33.73 -20.16 -27.14
CA GLY A 179 -34.68 -20.35 -28.25
C GLY A 179 -34.01 -20.65 -29.60
N MET A 180 -32.72 -20.29 -29.76
CA MET A 180 -32.00 -20.42 -31.03
C MET A 180 -31.03 -21.60 -31.08
N LEU A 181 -30.52 -22.06 -29.94
CA LEU A 181 -29.48 -23.08 -29.84
C LEU A 181 -29.91 -24.25 -28.92
N PRO A 182 -29.36 -25.46 -29.12
CA PRO A 182 -29.49 -26.54 -28.14
C PRO A 182 -29.02 -26.10 -26.75
N LYS A 183 -29.71 -26.54 -25.69
CA LYS A 183 -29.51 -26.05 -24.31
C LYS A 183 -28.05 -25.97 -23.85
N LEU A 184 -27.25 -27.01 -24.10
CA LEU A 184 -25.83 -27.03 -23.70
C LEU A 184 -25.00 -26.01 -24.50
N LEU A 185 -25.26 -25.89 -25.81
CA LEU A 185 -24.57 -24.93 -26.66
C LEU A 185 -24.98 -23.49 -26.32
N ALA A 186 -26.27 -23.26 -26.05
CA ALA A 186 -26.77 -21.97 -25.57
C ALA A 186 -26.08 -21.55 -24.28
N LEU A 187 -25.89 -22.48 -23.33
CA LEU A 187 -25.21 -22.23 -22.06
C LEU A 187 -23.75 -21.82 -22.27
N VAL A 188 -23.00 -22.60 -23.06
CA VAL A 188 -21.58 -22.33 -23.34
C VAL A 188 -21.42 -21.00 -24.06
N VAL A 189 -22.21 -20.74 -25.10
CA VAL A 189 -22.15 -19.49 -25.87
C VAL A 189 -22.51 -18.30 -24.98
N PHE A 190 -23.56 -18.40 -24.19
CA PHE A 190 -23.97 -17.33 -23.27
C PHE A 190 -22.85 -16.96 -22.29
N TYR A 191 -22.27 -17.94 -21.60
CA TYR A 191 -21.19 -17.66 -20.64
C TYR A 191 -19.92 -17.20 -21.33
N LEU A 192 -19.56 -17.79 -22.47
CA LEU A 192 -18.38 -17.36 -23.23
C LEU A 192 -18.49 -15.88 -23.63
N VAL A 193 -19.62 -15.47 -24.20
CA VAL A 193 -19.82 -14.11 -24.71
C VAL A 193 -19.93 -13.09 -23.56
N THR A 194 -20.66 -13.42 -22.48
CA THR A 194 -20.80 -12.54 -21.31
C THR A 194 -19.49 -12.37 -20.54
N GLN A 195 -18.74 -13.46 -20.33
CA GLN A 195 -17.42 -13.40 -19.68
C GLN A 195 -16.39 -12.68 -20.55
N TYR A 196 -16.39 -12.92 -21.86
CA TYR A 196 -15.56 -12.18 -22.81
C TYR A 196 -15.82 -10.67 -22.74
N ALA A 197 -17.09 -10.26 -22.81
CA ALA A 197 -17.48 -8.86 -22.74
C ALA A 197 -17.07 -8.24 -21.40
N THR A 198 -17.19 -9.00 -20.31
CA THR A 198 -16.73 -8.58 -18.98
C THR A 198 -15.22 -8.33 -18.98
N PHE A 199 -14.39 -9.28 -19.43
CA PHE A 199 -12.93 -9.12 -19.45
C PHE A 199 -12.49 -7.94 -20.33
N ALA A 200 -13.12 -7.78 -21.50
CA ALA A 200 -12.86 -6.65 -22.38
C ALA A 200 -13.23 -5.32 -21.71
N LEU A 201 -14.36 -5.24 -21.01
CA LEU A 201 -14.79 -4.03 -20.33
C LEU A 201 -13.86 -3.65 -19.18
N PHE A 202 -13.42 -4.62 -18.37
CA PHE A 202 -12.43 -4.38 -17.31
C PHE A 202 -11.07 -3.96 -17.87
N ARG A 203 -10.62 -4.58 -18.98
CA ARG A 203 -9.41 -4.16 -19.70
C ARG A 203 -9.55 -2.71 -20.18
N TRP A 204 -10.66 -2.38 -20.80
CA TRP A 204 -10.92 -1.04 -21.29
C TRP A 204 -10.91 -0.02 -20.15
N MET A 205 -11.63 -0.29 -19.05
CA MET A 205 -11.63 0.56 -17.85
C MET A 205 -10.23 0.78 -17.30
N GLY A 206 -9.39 -0.26 -17.22
CA GLY A 206 -8.03 -0.10 -16.71
C GLY A 206 -7.14 0.69 -17.65
N THR A 207 -7.16 0.41 -18.96
CA THR A 207 -6.41 1.25 -19.92
C THR A 207 -6.87 2.71 -19.89
N PHE A 208 -8.17 2.94 -19.66
CA PHE A 208 -8.74 4.27 -19.53
C PHE A 208 -8.29 4.96 -18.24
N LEU A 209 -8.21 4.24 -17.12
CA LEU A 209 -7.67 4.72 -15.85
C LEU A 209 -6.18 5.06 -15.97
N ALA A 210 -5.38 4.23 -16.63
CA ALA A 210 -3.97 4.49 -16.91
C ALA A 210 -3.77 5.77 -17.74
N ALA A 211 -4.62 5.98 -18.75
CA ALA A 211 -4.58 7.16 -19.61
C ALA A 211 -4.97 8.46 -18.89
N HIS A 212 -5.74 8.37 -17.79
CA HIS A 212 -6.25 9.51 -17.02
C HIS A 212 -5.66 9.58 -15.60
N ALA A 213 -4.57 8.84 -15.33
CA ALA A 213 -3.95 8.77 -13.99
C ALA A 213 -3.62 10.15 -13.43
N ASP A 214 -3.01 11.02 -14.25
CA ASP A 214 -2.62 12.39 -13.87
C ASP A 214 -3.85 13.26 -13.52
N ALA A 215 -4.95 13.14 -14.28
CA ALA A 215 -6.19 13.89 -14.03
C ALA A 215 -6.93 13.42 -12.77
N LEU A 216 -6.75 12.15 -12.42
CA LEU A 216 -7.34 11.53 -11.24
C LEU A 216 -6.47 11.70 -9.99
N GLY A 217 -5.24 12.23 -10.12
CA GLY A 217 -4.32 12.41 -9.00
C GLY A 217 -3.77 11.08 -8.48
N LEU A 218 -3.64 10.08 -9.36
CA LEU A 218 -3.10 8.78 -9.02
C LEU A 218 -1.57 8.79 -9.12
N ASP A 219 -0.89 8.65 -7.98
CA ASP A 219 0.55 8.37 -7.97
C ASP A 219 0.79 6.97 -8.55
N ARG A 220 1.66 6.88 -9.56
CA ARG A 220 2.07 5.61 -10.16
C ARG A 220 3.02 4.90 -9.21
N GLU A 221 2.47 4.22 -8.21
CA GLU A 221 3.22 3.32 -7.35
C GLU A 221 3.97 2.26 -8.21
N PRO A 222 5.28 2.03 -7.98
CA PRO A 222 6.04 1.01 -8.69
C PRO A 222 5.44 -0.38 -8.44
N HIS A 223 5.56 -1.26 -9.43
CA HIS A 223 5.03 -2.62 -9.47
C HIS A 223 4.81 -3.29 -8.11
N GLN A 224 3.54 -3.27 -7.71
CA GLN A 224 3.03 -4.15 -6.70
C GLN A 224 2.85 -5.54 -7.35
N LYS A 225 3.87 -6.42 -7.27
CA LYS A 225 3.86 -7.80 -7.81
C LYS A 225 2.52 -8.52 -7.51
N PRO A 226 2.02 -9.43 -8.37
CA PRO A 226 0.82 -10.22 -8.07
C PRO A 226 0.96 -10.91 -6.70
N VAL A 227 -0.09 -11.00 -5.90
CA VAL A 227 0.04 -11.51 -4.51
C VAL A 227 0.54 -12.95 -4.46
N LEU A 228 0.20 -13.81 -5.42
CA LEU A 228 0.79 -15.17 -5.48
C LEU A 228 2.29 -15.14 -5.82
N ALA A 229 2.74 -14.18 -6.63
CA ALA A 229 4.17 -13.96 -6.83
C ALA A 229 4.80 -13.42 -5.54
N ARG A 230 4.13 -12.52 -4.79
CA ARG A 230 4.63 -12.07 -3.47
C ARG A 230 4.62 -13.15 -2.42
N GLN A 231 3.62 -14.04 -2.39
CA GLN A 231 3.50 -15.16 -1.47
C GLN A 231 4.47 -16.27 -1.82
N ARG A 232 4.67 -16.56 -3.11
CA ARG A 232 5.73 -17.45 -3.58
C ARG A 232 7.09 -16.86 -3.24
N ASP A 233 7.31 -15.58 -3.54
CA ASP A 233 8.56 -14.91 -3.18
C ASP A 233 8.72 -14.86 -1.64
N ALA A 234 7.65 -14.68 -0.86
CA ALA A 234 7.69 -14.73 0.60
C ALA A 234 7.96 -16.14 1.13
N ALA A 235 7.42 -17.18 0.48
CA ALA A 235 7.68 -18.57 0.80
C ALA A 235 9.11 -18.98 0.41
N ILE A 236 9.61 -18.51 -0.73
CA ILE A 236 11.01 -18.67 -1.14
C ILE A 236 11.90 -17.99 -0.12
N ARG A 237 11.60 -16.74 0.28
CA ARG A 237 12.38 -16.03 1.30
C ARG A 237 12.32 -16.68 2.67
N SER A 238 11.17 -17.24 3.08
CA SER A 238 11.08 -17.97 4.35
C SER A 238 11.83 -19.31 4.30
N ILE A 239 11.90 -19.95 3.13
CA ILE A 239 12.77 -21.11 2.89
C ILE A 239 14.24 -20.70 2.98
N GLU A 240 14.66 -19.62 2.30
CA GLU A 240 16.03 -19.10 2.34
C GLU A 240 16.48 -18.82 3.79
N VAL A 241 15.64 -18.15 4.59
CA VAL A 241 15.92 -17.90 6.01
C VAL A 241 16.07 -19.22 6.77
N ARG A 242 15.15 -20.17 6.57
CA ARG A 242 15.21 -21.47 7.27
C ARG A 242 16.43 -22.29 6.87
N GLU A 243 16.82 -22.28 5.60
CA GLU A 243 18.03 -22.94 5.12
C GLU A 243 19.27 -22.29 5.73
N ALA A 244 19.34 -20.96 5.74
CA ALA A 244 20.43 -20.22 6.37
C ALA A 244 20.57 -20.55 7.87
N LEU A 245 19.45 -20.70 8.59
CA LEU A 245 19.45 -21.10 10.01
C LEU A 245 20.03 -22.50 10.28
N THR A 246 20.08 -23.38 9.28
CA THR A 246 20.69 -24.72 9.43
C THR A 246 22.22 -24.71 9.31
N ILE A 247 22.80 -23.62 8.81
CA ILE A 247 24.25 -23.46 8.63
C ILE A 247 24.92 -23.32 10.00
N LYS A 248 25.90 -24.19 10.28
CA LYS A 248 26.64 -24.21 11.55
C LYS A 248 27.74 -23.16 11.65
N ASP A 249 28.40 -22.86 10.53
CA ASP A 249 29.44 -21.83 10.50
C ASP A 249 28.80 -20.44 10.61
N PRO A 250 29.21 -19.62 11.59
CA PRO A 250 28.55 -18.34 11.85
C PRO A 250 28.79 -17.31 10.74
N THR A 251 29.92 -17.38 10.03
CA THR A 251 30.25 -16.46 8.93
C THR A 251 29.41 -16.77 7.70
N GLU A 252 29.33 -18.05 7.32
CA GLU A 252 28.49 -18.50 6.20
C GLU A 252 27.00 -18.29 6.50
N ARG A 253 26.57 -18.53 7.74
CA ARG A 253 25.19 -18.23 8.18
C ARG A 253 24.87 -16.74 8.06
N ALA A 254 25.77 -15.87 8.50
CA ALA A 254 25.60 -14.42 8.37
C ALA A 254 25.49 -14.01 6.89
N ARG A 255 26.33 -14.57 6.02
CA ARG A 255 26.28 -14.31 4.57
C ARG A 255 24.95 -14.73 3.95
N ALA A 256 24.48 -15.94 4.24
CA ALA A 256 23.20 -16.45 3.71
C ALA A 256 21.99 -15.64 4.22
N LEU A 257 21.99 -15.25 5.51
CA LEU A 257 20.93 -14.40 6.06
C LEU A 257 20.96 -12.98 5.49
N ARG A 258 22.14 -12.42 5.21
CA ARG A 258 22.28 -11.13 4.54
C ARG A 258 21.67 -11.18 3.13
N GLU A 259 21.96 -12.22 2.36
CA GLU A 259 21.39 -12.42 1.03
C GLU A 259 19.85 -12.53 1.10
N ALA A 260 19.31 -13.30 2.06
CA ALA A 260 17.86 -13.39 2.27
C ALA A 260 17.20 -12.04 2.60
N ILE A 261 17.86 -11.22 3.45
CA ILE A 261 17.41 -9.86 3.77
C ILE A 261 17.43 -8.95 2.55
N GLU A 262 18.48 -9.01 1.72
CA GLU A 262 18.58 -8.23 0.48
C GLU A 262 17.50 -8.63 -0.55
N HIS A 263 17.09 -9.90 -0.55
CA HIS A 263 15.95 -10.36 -1.36
C HIS A 263 14.58 -9.96 -0.78
N GLY A 264 14.55 -9.30 0.38
CA GLY A 264 13.35 -8.74 1.01
C GLY A 264 12.66 -9.70 1.97
N SER A 265 13.42 -10.50 2.72
CA SER A 265 12.85 -11.38 3.76
C SER A 265 12.06 -10.58 4.79
N ASP A 266 11.22 -11.26 5.56
CA ASP A 266 10.49 -10.64 6.65
C ASP A 266 11.41 -10.27 7.83
N ASP A 267 10.84 -9.63 8.85
CA ASP A 267 11.56 -9.19 10.03
C ASP A 267 12.25 -10.32 10.81
N SER A 268 11.81 -11.58 10.60
CA SER A 268 12.31 -12.74 11.35
C SER A 268 13.77 -13.06 11.04
N ALA A 269 14.29 -12.61 9.90
CA ALA A 269 15.68 -12.83 9.49
C ALA A 269 16.69 -11.91 10.21
N HIS A 270 16.24 -10.76 10.72
CA HIS A 270 17.13 -9.72 11.24
C HIS A 270 17.82 -10.11 12.56
N GLU A 271 17.10 -10.72 13.49
CA GLU A 271 17.70 -11.13 14.77
C GLU A 271 18.69 -12.29 14.61
N PRO A 272 18.35 -13.38 13.89
CA PRO A 272 19.32 -14.44 13.62
C PRO A 272 20.54 -13.94 12.84
N TYR A 273 20.38 -12.94 11.98
CA TYR A 273 21.50 -12.32 11.29
C TYR A 273 22.44 -11.61 12.27
N ARG A 274 21.89 -10.84 13.21
CA ARG A 274 22.66 -10.18 14.29
C ARG A 274 23.37 -11.21 15.17
N GLU A 275 22.70 -12.28 15.58
CA GLU A 275 23.30 -13.38 16.34
C GLU A 275 24.47 -14.04 15.58
N ALA A 276 24.30 -14.28 14.28
CA ALA A 276 25.35 -14.82 13.43
C ALA A 276 26.56 -13.89 13.33
N LEU A 277 26.34 -12.58 13.18
CA LEU A 277 27.40 -11.58 13.17
C LEU A 277 28.14 -11.49 14.51
N ARG A 278 27.43 -11.57 15.65
CA ARG A 278 28.04 -11.61 16.98
C ARG A 278 28.93 -12.85 17.12
N ALA A 279 28.42 -14.02 16.73
CA ALA A 279 29.15 -15.28 16.79
C ALA A 279 30.38 -15.31 15.84
N ALA A 280 30.30 -14.62 14.70
CA ALA A 280 31.40 -14.47 13.75
C ALA A 280 32.41 -13.37 14.14
N GLY A 281 32.15 -12.58 15.20
CA GLY A 281 32.99 -11.43 15.57
C GLY A 281 32.95 -10.27 14.58
N ALA A 282 31.93 -10.20 13.72
CA ALA A 282 31.81 -9.22 12.63
C ALA A 282 31.20 -7.89 13.12
N HIS A 283 31.85 -7.25 14.10
CA HIS A 283 31.33 -6.07 14.80
C HIS A 283 31.02 -4.86 13.90
N GLU A 284 31.79 -4.64 12.84
CA GLU A 284 31.52 -3.52 11.90
C GLU A 284 30.24 -3.72 11.10
N GLN A 285 29.99 -4.96 10.66
CA GLN A 285 28.78 -5.33 9.94
C GLN A 285 27.57 -5.26 10.87
N LEU A 286 27.74 -5.66 12.13
CA LEU A 286 26.71 -5.56 13.17
C LEU A 286 26.30 -4.09 13.40
N ARG A 287 27.29 -3.18 13.54
CA ARG A 287 27.04 -1.73 13.65
C ARG A 287 26.34 -1.17 12.43
N THR A 288 26.78 -1.56 11.24
CA THR A 288 26.19 -1.08 9.99
C THR A 288 24.75 -1.54 9.84
N HIS A 289 24.47 -2.81 10.13
CA HIS A 289 23.12 -3.35 10.16
C HIS A 289 22.25 -2.62 11.19
N GLY A 290 22.76 -2.39 12.41
CA GLY A 290 22.02 -1.67 13.43
C GLY A 290 21.62 -0.26 13.01
N ARG A 291 22.52 0.50 12.39
CA ARG A 291 22.20 1.85 11.86
C ARG A 291 21.09 1.79 10.80
N LEU A 292 21.27 0.94 9.79
CA LEU A 292 20.32 0.82 8.69
C LEU A 292 18.94 0.36 9.18
N ARG A 293 18.92 -0.62 10.09
CA ARG A 293 17.69 -1.18 10.61
C ARG A 293 16.95 -0.23 11.54
N THR A 294 17.66 0.48 12.44
CA THR A 294 17.04 1.51 13.27
C THR A 294 16.43 2.61 12.41
N ALA A 295 17.14 3.12 11.39
CA ALA A 295 16.60 4.11 10.47
C ALA A 295 15.35 3.60 9.73
N GLN A 296 15.38 2.35 9.24
CA GLN A 296 14.23 1.72 8.60
C GLN A 296 13.01 1.61 9.54
N LEU A 297 13.22 1.21 10.80
CA LEU A 297 12.14 1.09 11.80
C LEU A 297 11.52 2.47 12.13
N VAL A 298 12.34 3.52 12.18
CA VAL A 298 11.85 4.91 12.33
C VAL A 298 10.98 5.31 11.15
N MET A 299 11.43 5.06 9.91
CA MET A 299 10.65 5.36 8.70
C MET A 299 9.31 4.62 8.64
N LEU A 300 9.27 3.38 9.15
CA LEU A 300 8.04 2.58 9.22
C LEU A 300 7.11 2.95 10.38
N GLY A 301 7.46 3.96 11.19
CA GLY A 301 6.68 4.38 12.36
C GLY A 301 6.71 3.38 13.53
N ARG A 302 7.65 2.42 13.52
CA ARG A 302 7.77 1.36 14.52
C ARG A 302 8.68 1.77 15.68
N GLY A 303 8.28 2.83 16.38
CA GLY A 303 9.17 3.50 17.32
C GLY A 303 9.64 2.68 18.52
N ARG A 304 8.78 1.80 19.04
CA ARG A 304 9.17 0.87 20.12
C ARG A 304 10.30 -0.05 19.69
N ASP A 305 10.19 -0.62 18.49
CA ASP A 305 11.18 -1.54 17.95
C ASP A 305 12.47 -0.80 17.58
N ALA A 306 12.35 0.42 17.04
CA ALA A 306 13.49 1.27 16.73
C ALA A 306 14.31 1.60 17.99
N LEU A 307 13.64 1.94 19.09
CA LEU A 307 14.29 2.23 20.37
C LEU A 307 14.89 0.98 21.03
N ALA A 308 14.25 -0.19 20.90
CA ALA A 308 14.82 -1.45 21.38
C ALA A 308 16.11 -1.80 20.63
N MET A 309 16.07 -1.78 19.30
CA MET A 309 17.24 -1.98 18.42
C MET A 309 18.37 -0.99 18.74
N LEU A 310 18.02 0.27 18.99
CA LEU A 310 18.97 1.31 19.36
C LEU A 310 19.60 1.06 20.73
N ASN A 311 18.83 0.60 21.72
CA ASN A 311 19.37 0.29 23.04
C ASN A 311 20.38 -0.86 22.96
N GLU A 312 20.06 -1.93 22.24
CA GLU A 312 20.98 -3.03 21.99
C GLU A 312 22.25 -2.58 21.27
N ALA A 313 22.11 -1.74 20.23
CA ALA A 313 23.25 -1.24 19.48
C ALA A 313 24.19 -0.39 20.35
N ILE A 314 23.66 0.33 21.35
CA ILE A 314 24.46 1.11 22.30
C ILE A 314 25.09 0.22 23.38
N GLU A 315 24.41 -0.86 23.79
CA GLU A 315 24.99 -1.86 24.69
C GLU A 315 26.18 -2.58 24.03
N GLU A 316 26.10 -2.84 22.72
CA GLU A 316 27.18 -3.42 21.92
C GLU A 316 28.31 -2.43 21.62
N ASP A 317 27.98 -1.18 21.29
CA ASP A 317 28.92 -0.09 21.03
C ASP A 317 28.44 1.20 21.73
N PRO A 318 29.04 1.58 22.86
CA PRO A 318 28.66 2.80 23.59
C PRO A 318 28.74 4.09 22.76
N SER A 319 29.51 4.09 21.67
CA SER A 319 29.66 5.22 20.75
C SER A 319 28.70 5.19 19.56
N PHE A 320 27.80 4.19 19.49
CA PHE A 320 26.84 4.02 18.42
C PHE A 320 26.02 5.29 18.18
N THR A 321 25.91 5.67 16.90
CA THR A 321 25.17 6.84 16.43
C THR A 321 24.52 6.56 15.08
N LEU A 322 23.41 7.24 14.82
CA LEU A 322 22.78 7.28 13.50
C LEU A 322 23.49 8.25 12.56
N SER A 323 23.15 8.15 11.27
CA SER A 323 23.81 8.90 10.20
C SER A 323 23.24 10.32 10.03
N ASN A 324 21.97 10.53 10.40
CA ASN A 324 21.25 11.79 10.21
C ASN A 324 20.67 12.32 11.55
N GLY A 325 20.72 13.63 11.74
CA GLY A 325 20.15 14.34 12.90
C GLY A 325 18.63 14.27 12.93
N ASP A 326 17.96 14.28 11.78
CA ASP A 326 16.49 14.17 11.72
C ASP A 326 15.99 12.82 12.25
N GLU A 327 16.73 11.73 11.98
CA GLU A 327 16.42 10.40 12.51
C GLU A 327 16.56 10.35 14.05
N VAL A 328 17.55 11.07 14.58
CA VAL A 328 17.76 11.22 16.02
C VAL A 328 16.62 12.02 16.65
N GLU A 329 16.19 13.13 16.04
CA GLU A 329 15.04 13.92 16.51
C GLU A 329 13.75 13.09 16.51
N ALA A 330 13.51 12.31 15.45
CA ALA A 330 12.35 11.42 15.36
C ALA A 330 12.33 10.37 16.48
N LEU A 331 13.49 9.79 16.82
CA LEU A 331 13.61 8.85 17.94
C LEU A 331 13.40 9.52 19.30
N ILE A 332 13.89 10.74 19.49
CA ILE A 332 13.64 11.52 20.71
C ILE A 332 12.14 11.75 20.89
N ALA A 333 11.43 12.12 19.82
CA ALA A 333 9.98 12.31 19.85
C ALA A 333 9.23 11.02 20.23
N GLN A 334 9.69 9.87 19.74
CA GLN A 334 9.11 8.56 20.03
C GLN A 334 9.48 8.02 21.43
N ALA A 335 10.63 8.41 21.98
CA ALA A 335 11.07 8.00 23.31
C ALA A 335 10.19 8.57 24.43
N GLY A 336 9.53 9.71 24.17
CA GLY A 336 8.78 10.44 25.18
C GLY A 336 7.56 9.70 25.73
N PRO A 337 6.63 9.21 24.89
CA PRO A 337 5.51 8.38 25.32
C PRO A 337 5.92 7.10 26.08
N LEU A 338 7.17 6.65 25.92
CA LEU A 338 7.71 5.44 26.57
C LEU A 338 8.56 5.76 27.80
N ALA A 339 8.66 7.04 28.20
CA ALA A 339 9.50 7.52 29.29
C ALA A 339 11.00 7.13 29.18
N GLN A 340 11.49 6.90 27.97
CA GLN A 340 12.89 6.50 27.70
C GLN A 340 13.82 7.71 27.54
N TRP A 341 13.68 8.72 28.41
CA TRP A 341 14.38 10.01 28.29
C TRP A 341 15.90 9.90 28.36
N ARG A 342 16.43 8.98 29.18
CA ARG A 342 17.88 8.74 29.26
C ARG A 342 18.45 8.16 27.97
N LEU A 343 17.71 7.27 27.31
CA LEU A 343 18.09 6.72 26.02
C LEU A 343 18.11 7.84 24.96
N ALA A 344 17.07 8.68 24.94
CA ALA A 344 16.99 9.84 24.05
C ALA A 344 18.19 10.79 24.22
N CYS A 345 18.53 11.16 25.46
CA CYS A 345 19.71 11.98 25.75
C CYS A 345 21.01 11.33 25.28
N ARG A 346 21.16 10.01 25.52
CA ARG A 346 22.37 9.26 25.15
C ARG A 346 22.59 9.23 23.64
N VAL A 347 21.54 8.98 22.87
CA VAL A 347 21.60 8.90 21.40
C VAL A 347 21.96 10.26 20.81
N ALA A 348 21.30 11.32 21.29
CA ALA A 348 21.57 12.68 20.85
C ALA A 348 22.99 13.15 21.22
N ALA A 349 23.47 12.77 22.40
CA ALA A 349 24.84 13.06 22.83
C ALA A 349 25.89 12.31 21.97
N ASN A 350 25.63 11.05 21.62
CA ASN A 350 26.49 10.28 20.71
C ASN A 350 26.56 10.92 19.32
N TYR A 351 25.42 11.33 18.75
CA TYR A 351 25.37 12.03 17.47
C TYR A 351 26.14 13.35 17.51
N ARG A 352 25.94 14.18 18.55
CA ARG A 352 26.67 15.44 18.70
C ARG A 352 28.17 15.23 18.84
N ARG A 353 28.60 14.20 19.58
CA ARG A 353 30.04 13.88 19.72
C ARG A 353 30.65 13.48 18.37
N ALA A 354 29.92 12.74 17.55
CA ALA A 354 30.35 12.39 16.20
C ALA A 354 30.34 13.60 15.23
N HIS A 355 29.48 14.59 15.49
CA HIS A 355 29.21 15.73 14.59
C HIS A 355 29.17 17.09 15.29
N PRO A 356 30.25 17.52 15.97
CA PRO A 356 30.23 18.65 16.90
C PRO A 356 29.98 20.02 16.25
N LYS A 357 30.33 20.17 14.96
CA LYS A 357 30.21 21.43 14.21
C LYS A 357 29.05 21.46 13.22
N ARG A 358 28.20 20.42 13.20
CA ARG A 358 27.02 20.39 12.33
C ARG A 358 25.89 21.17 13.00
N ARG A 359 25.14 21.92 12.20
CA ARG A 359 23.97 22.68 12.66
C ARG A 359 22.99 21.83 13.47
N ASP A 360 22.75 20.60 13.03
CA ASP A 360 21.85 19.66 13.69
C ASP A 360 22.39 19.20 15.05
N GLY A 361 23.72 19.15 15.23
CA GLY A 361 24.36 18.85 16.50
C GLY A 361 24.12 19.94 17.56
N TRP A 362 24.07 21.21 17.15
CA TRP A 362 23.73 22.33 18.05
C TRP A 362 22.24 22.35 18.38
N LYS A 363 21.35 22.09 17.41
CA LYS A 363 19.90 21.92 17.67
C LYS A 363 19.64 20.81 18.69
N LEU A 364 20.29 19.65 18.50
CA LEU A 364 20.20 18.54 19.43
C LEU A 364 20.75 18.91 20.82
N ALA A 365 21.72 19.84 20.93
CA ALA A 365 22.16 20.32 22.24
C ALA A 365 21.03 21.05 23.00
N CYS A 366 20.23 21.87 22.32
CA CYS A 366 19.02 22.49 22.89
C CYS A 366 18.04 21.40 23.37
N THR A 367 17.79 20.38 22.54
CA THR A 367 16.88 19.28 22.89
C THR A 367 17.37 18.50 24.11
N ILE A 368 18.66 18.12 24.16
CA ILE A 368 19.24 17.38 25.29
C ILE A 368 19.18 18.23 26.57
N ALA A 369 19.55 19.51 26.51
CA ALA A 369 19.47 20.41 27.66
C ALA A 369 18.03 20.51 28.20
N THR A 370 17.05 20.62 27.30
CA THR A 370 15.62 20.63 27.67
C THR A 370 15.21 19.33 28.36
N LEU A 371 15.63 18.16 27.83
CA LEU A 371 15.32 16.88 28.46
C LEU A 371 15.96 16.73 29.85
N HIS A 372 17.21 17.15 30.03
CA HIS A 372 17.87 17.11 31.33
C HIS A 372 17.22 18.05 32.34
N ALA A 373 16.95 19.31 31.96
CA ALA A 373 16.34 20.29 32.86
C ALA A 373 14.90 19.91 33.24
N ASP A 374 14.06 19.59 32.26
CA ASP A 374 12.61 19.50 32.47
C ASP A 374 12.13 18.08 32.78
N GLN A 375 12.69 17.05 32.12
CA GLN A 375 12.23 15.65 32.29
C GLN A 375 13.05 14.91 33.35
N LEU A 376 14.38 15.03 33.31
CA LEU A 376 15.27 14.33 34.24
C LEU A 376 15.54 15.12 35.54
N ARG A 377 15.20 16.42 35.57
CA ARG A 377 15.42 17.34 36.70
C ARG A 377 16.90 17.45 37.11
N GLU A 378 17.77 17.50 36.10
CA GLU A 378 19.22 17.64 36.20
C GLU A 378 19.67 18.98 35.57
N PRO A 379 19.33 20.15 36.17
CA PRO A 379 19.60 21.46 35.58
C PRO A 379 21.10 21.77 35.45
N GLU A 380 21.94 21.26 36.35
CA GLU A 380 23.40 21.44 36.26
C GLU A 380 23.98 20.76 35.01
N VAL A 381 23.47 19.57 34.67
CA VAL A 381 23.88 18.86 33.45
C VAL A 381 23.39 19.61 32.20
N ALA A 382 22.18 20.16 32.24
CA ALA A 382 21.66 21.00 31.17
C ALA A 382 22.53 22.24 30.94
N ARG A 383 23.01 22.90 32.00
CA ARG A 383 23.92 24.05 31.94
C ARG A 383 25.24 23.68 31.26
N ASP A 384 25.89 22.60 31.70
CA ASP A 384 27.13 22.09 31.11
C ASP A 384 27.00 21.78 29.60
N ILE A 385 25.83 21.28 29.18
CA ILE A 385 25.54 21.00 27.78
C ILE A 385 25.43 22.30 26.97
N LEU A 386 24.73 23.29 27.48
CA LEU A 386 24.55 24.60 26.82
C LEU A 386 25.89 25.34 26.70
N ASP A 387 26.70 25.34 27.76
CA ASP A 387 28.03 25.97 27.76
C ASP A 387 28.96 25.37 26.71
N LYS A 388 29.02 24.03 26.64
CA LYS A 388 29.81 23.34 25.61
C LYS A 388 29.30 23.65 24.20
N ALA A 389 27.98 23.67 24.01
CA ALA A 389 27.40 23.99 22.71
C ALA A 389 27.69 25.44 22.28
N LEU A 390 27.65 26.40 23.22
CA LEU A 390 27.99 27.79 22.97
C LEU A 390 29.45 27.99 22.57
N GLY A 391 30.37 27.22 23.17
CA GLY A 391 31.80 27.27 22.84
C GLY A 391 32.12 26.86 21.40
N ASP A 392 31.35 25.91 20.84
CA ASP A 392 31.59 25.35 19.50
C ASP A 392 30.62 25.87 18.42
N CYS A 393 29.60 26.67 18.80
CA CYS A 393 28.56 27.15 17.88
C CYS A 393 29.02 28.34 17.03
N THR A 394 28.95 28.18 15.71
CA THR A 394 29.29 29.25 14.75
C THR A 394 28.07 29.91 14.08
N ASP A 395 26.85 29.42 14.35
CA ASP A 395 25.60 29.98 13.83
C ASP A 395 25.06 31.03 14.81
N GLU A 396 24.96 32.29 14.37
CA GLU A 396 24.53 33.41 15.21
C GLU A 396 23.10 33.24 15.77
N ALA A 397 22.19 32.67 14.99
CA ALA A 397 20.81 32.48 15.41
C ALA A 397 20.70 31.40 16.50
N LEU A 398 21.40 30.27 16.32
CA LEU A 398 21.46 29.20 17.32
C LEU A 398 22.25 29.61 18.57
N SER A 399 23.32 30.41 18.42
CA SER A 399 24.05 30.98 19.55
C SER A 399 23.14 31.89 20.41
N ALA A 400 22.30 32.70 19.77
CA ALA A 400 21.33 33.53 20.47
C ALA A 400 20.27 32.68 21.20
N GLU A 401 19.80 31.59 20.59
CA GLU A 401 18.85 30.65 21.21
C GLU A 401 19.45 29.94 22.42
N LEU A 402 20.66 29.39 22.30
CA LEU A 402 21.39 28.75 23.41
C LEU A 402 21.59 29.70 24.60
N LYS A 403 21.95 30.97 24.35
CA LYS A 403 22.06 32.00 25.40
C LYS A 403 20.73 32.29 26.09
N ARG A 404 19.62 32.35 25.33
CA ARG A 404 18.27 32.52 25.89
C ARG A 404 17.89 31.34 26.78
N MET A 405 18.21 30.11 26.36
CA MET A 405 17.96 28.91 27.17
C MET A 405 18.77 28.94 28.47
N GLN A 406 20.04 29.36 28.41
CA GLN A 406 20.89 29.49 29.60
C GLN A 406 20.33 30.50 30.62
N GLN A 407 19.98 31.71 30.17
CA GLN A 407 19.37 32.73 31.02
C GLN A 407 18.07 32.24 31.68
N ARG A 408 17.29 31.46 30.95
CA ARG A 408 16.01 30.90 31.42
C ARG A 408 16.23 29.82 32.48
N LEU A 409 17.23 28.95 32.27
CA LEU A 409 17.66 27.95 33.23
C LEU A 409 18.17 28.59 34.53
N ASP A 410 18.96 29.67 34.43
CA ASP A 410 19.45 30.43 35.59
C ASP A 410 18.33 31.12 36.37
N SER A 411 17.23 31.44 35.69
CA SER A 411 16.01 31.99 36.30
C SER A 411 15.10 30.92 36.92
N GLY A 412 15.48 29.63 36.88
CA GLY A 412 14.70 28.52 37.40
C GLY A 412 13.43 28.18 36.59
N LEU A 413 13.34 28.67 35.34
CA LEU A 413 12.20 28.43 34.47
C LEU A 413 12.42 27.20 33.56
N PRO A 414 11.36 26.43 33.23
CA PRO A 414 11.48 25.28 32.33
C PRO A 414 11.84 25.72 30.91
N LEU A 415 12.59 24.86 30.21
CA LEU A 415 13.15 25.13 28.88
C LEU A 415 12.17 24.84 27.73
N ARG A 416 11.20 23.92 27.93
CA ARG A 416 10.28 23.38 26.90
C ARG A 416 9.46 24.41 26.12
N THR A 417 9.26 25.60 26.65
CA THR A 417 8.40 26.65 26.06
C THR A 417 9.04 27.42 24.89
N LEU A 418 10.22 27.02 24.40
CA LEU A 418 10.90 27.66 23.27
C LEU A 418 10.90 26.83 21.97
N MET A 419 10.52 25.55 22.02
CA MET A 419 10.34 24.76 20.80
C MET A 419 8.93 25.03 20.22
N PRO A 420 8.79 25.37 18.93
CA PRO A 420 7.47 25.47 18.32
C PRO A 420 6.74 24.13 18.47
N PRO A 421 5.42 24.13 18.70
CA PRO A 421 4.65 22.90 18.73
C PRO A 421 4.87 22.15 17.42
N GLN A 422 5.27 20.88 17.49
CA GLN A 422 5.16 20.00 16.35
C GLN A 422 3.66 19.74 16.16
N ASP A 423 3.06 20.47 15.22
CA ASP A 423 1.70 20.20 14.78
C ASP A 423 1.64 18.77 14.23
N GLY A 424 0.88 17.92 14.93
CA GLY A 424 0.73 16.51 14.65
C GLY A 424 -0.60 15.99 15.18
N THR A 425 -1.61 16.04 14.31
CA THR A 425 -2.84 15.22 14.23
C THR A 425 -3.99 15.48 15.21
N GLY A 426 -5.02 16.13 14.67
CA GLY A 426 -6.39 15.60 14.72
C GLY A 426 -6.67 14.71 13.51
#